data_AF-A0A818GPN4-F1
#
_entry.id   AF-A0A818GPN4-F1
#
_cell.length_a   1.000
_cell.length_b   1.000
_cell.length_c   1.000
_cell.angle_alpha   90.00
_cell.angle_beta   90.00
_cell.angle_gamma   90.00
#
_symmetry.space_group_name_H-M   'P 1'
#
loop_
_entity.id
_entity.type
_entity.pdbx_description
1 polymer ?
#
loop_
_entity_poly.entity_id
_entity_poly.type
_entity_poly.pdbx_seq_one_letter_code
_entity_poly.pdbx_strand_id
1 'polypeptide(L)'
;MISYCHAEKSISKSIFEYLNSKGYRVWYDAKNMHGDSLQAMANAIQDSQCILICMSENYELSNACRHEAQYAYVLQRRIVPIVAQSKYKARNWLGFVIGTLIYIDFTKYELNNAFSMLEAEMEQADKTNEVKEKKIPVNQSEKKQAPKISLSREYEHKCVKEWTHDDVISWCHAYDLLVISKLLEHYGGTHLLRLHNVSKVNGDNIVFQSLQDDCQKIGTNDKVSLSFTEFVRFQSELETRIERDTVKPTTITAAEKKTTKSCSLL
;
A
#
# COMPACT_ATOMS: atom_id res chain seq x y z
N MET A 1 -1.92 10.57 8.81
CA MET A 1 -1.14 9.56 9.59
C MET A 1 0.16 10.18 10.08
N ILE A 2 0.64 9.79 11.26
CA ILE A 2 2.00 10.12 11.75
C ILE A 2 2.89 8.89 11.59
N SER A 3 3.89 8.99 10.73
CA SER A 3 4.94 7.99 10.54
C SER A 3 6.17 8.40 11.35
N TYR A 4 6.61 7.54 12.27
CA TYR A 4 7.72 7.84 13.19
C TYR A 4 8.45 6.57 13.62
N CYS A 5 9.71 6.70 14.04
CA CYS A 5 10.43 5.62 14.69
C CYS A 5 10.18 5.63 16.20
N HIS A 6 10.12 4.47 16.85
CA HIS A 6 9.82 4.38 18.29
C HIS A 6 10.77 5.20 19.18
N ALA A 7 12.00 5.48 18.73
CA ALA A 7 12.93 6.37 19.44
C ALA A 7 12.39 7.81 19.58
N GLU A 8 11.59 8.27 18.61
CA GLU A 8 10.97 9.60 18.58
C GLU A 8 9.50 9.56 19.02
N LYS A 9 9.15 8.65 19.94
CA LYS A 9 7.78 8.51 20.46
C LYS A 9 7.29 9.75 21.20
N SER A 10 8.16 10.43 21.95
CA SER A 10 7.78 11.60 22.76
C SER A 10 7.26 12.75 21.89
N ILE A 11 8.03 13.16 20.89
CA ILE A 11 7.67 14.24 19.98
C ILE A 11 6.45 13.87 19.11
N SER A 12 6.40 12.63 18.62
CA SER A 12 5.28 12.15 17.81
C SER A 12 3.97 12.07 18.61
N LYS A 13 4.07 11.71 19.90
CA LYS A 13 2.94 11.76 20.83
C LYS A 13 2.46 13.20 21.06
N SER A 14 3.37 14.15 21.27
CA SER A 14 3.00 15.57 21.42
C SER A 14 2.28 16.10 20.18
N ILE A 15 2.74 15.74 18.97
CA ILE A 15 2.06 16.08 17.71
C ILE A 15 0.68 15.45 17.62
N PHE A 16 0.57 14.17 17.97
CA PHE A 16 -0.72 13.48 18.01
C PHE A 16 -1.71 14.17 18.96
N GLU A 17 -1.31 14.41 20.22
CA GLU A 17 -2.17 15.04 21.22
C GLU A 17 -2.62 16.44 20.80
N TYR A 18 -1.68 17.23 20.25
CA TYR A 18 -1.97 18.56 19.74
C TYR A 18 -3.01 18.52 18.60
N LEU A 19 -2.76 17.74 17.55
CA LEU A 19 -3.67 17.66 16.40
C LEU A 19 -5.04 17.09 16.80
N ASN A 20 -5.06 16.10 17.69
CA ASN A 20 -6.31 15.54 18.19
C ASN A 20 -7.10 16.56 19.02
N SER A 21 -6.44 17.41 19.82
CA SER A 21 -7.09 18.51 20.55
C SER A 21 -7.71 19.58 19.63
N LYS A 22 -7.20 19.69 18.39
CA LYS A 22 -7.71 20.57 17.34
C LYS A 22 -8.81 19.93 16.49
N GLY A 23 -9.16 18.67 16.75
CA GLY A 23 -10.23 17.95 16.05
C GLY A 23 -9.80 17.20 14.79
N TYR A 24 -8.50 17.10 14.51
CA TYR A 24 -8.01 16.27 13.39
C TYR A 24 -8.14 14.78 13.71
N ARG A 25 -8.59 13.99 12.73
CA ARG A 25 -8.49 12.52 12.80
C ARG A 25 -7.07 12.09 12.48
N VAL A 26 -6.34 11.66 13.51
CA VAL A 26 -4.93 11.27 13.37
C VAL A 26 -4.76 9.79 13.64
N TRP A 27 -4.21 9.08 12.65
CA TRP A 27 -3.66 7.75 12.88
C TRP A 27 -2.27 7.88 13.51
N TYR A 28 -2.13 7.33 14.72
CA TYR A 28 -0.90 7.30 15.53
C TYR A 28 -0.80 5.93 16.20
N ASP A 29 0.22 5.16 15.83
CA ASP A 29 0.44 3.84 16.42
C ASP A 29 1.13 3.96 17.78
N ALA A 30 0.37 3.82 18.87
CA ALA A 30 0.88 3.93 20.25
C ALA A 30 1.33 2.59 20.87
N LYS A 31 0.93 1.45 20.30
CA LYS A 31 1.05 0.11 20.89
C LYS A 31 1.84 -0.81 19.97
N ASN A 32 2.77 -1.60 20.50
CA ASN A 32 3.44 -2.68 19.77
C ASN A 32 2.41 -3.57 19.03
N MET A 33 2.23 -3.31 17.73
CA MET A 33 1.19 -3.94 16.93
C MET A 33 1.55 -5.41 16.67
N HIS A 34 0.75 -6.32 17.22
CA HIS A 34 0.81 -7.75 16.94
C HIS A 34 -0.24 -8.10 15.88
N GLY A 35 0.13 -8.85 14.83
CA GLY A 35 -0.77 -9.64 13.97
C GLY A 35 -1.39 -8.93 12.76
N ASP A 36 -2.15 -7.84 12.94
CA ASP A 36 -2.98 -7.20 11.88
C ASP A 36 -2.36 -5.93 11.26
N SER A 37 -1.06 -5.72 11.46
CA SER A 37 -0.41 -4.41 11.39
C SER A 37 -0.22 -3.84 9.98
N LEU A 38 -0.11 -4.69 8.95
CA LEU A 38 0.30 -4.25 7.62
C LEU A 38 -0.85 -3.65 6.82
N GLN A 39 -1.97 -4.36 6.75
CA GLN A 39 -3.18 -3.87 6.09
C GLN A 39 -3.70 -2.60 6.80
N ALA A 40 -3.69 -2.57 8.13
CA ALA A 40 -4.09 -1.40 8.90
C ALA A 40 -3.22 -0.17 8.59
N MET A 41 -1.90 -0.36 8.46
CA MET A 41 -0.96 0.69 8.04
C MET A 41 -1.19 1.11 6.58
N ALA A 42 -1.37 0.16 5.67
CA ALA A 42 -1.64 0.44 4.26
C ALA A 42 -2.93 1.25 4.09
N ASN A 43 -4.01 0.84 4.78
CA ASN A 43 -5.27 1.57 4.83
C ASN A 43 -5.07 2.96 5.45
N ALA A 44 -4.31 3.07 6.54
CA ALA A 44 -4.03 4.37 7.16
C ALA A 44 -3.31 5.34 6.22
N ILE A 45 -2.39 4.86 5.39
CA ILE A 45 -1.70 5.67 4.38
C ILE A 45 -2.67 6.06 3.25
N GLN A 46 -3.51 5.12 2.78
CA GLN A 46 -4.49 5.36 1.72
C GLN A 46 -5.62 6.32 2.15
N ASP A 47 -6.08 6.23 3.39
CA ASP A 47 -7.20 7.04 3.89
C ASP A 47 -6.74 8.40 4.42
N SER A 48 -5.43 8.57 4.64
CA SER A 48 -4.87 9.84 5.10
C SER A 48 -4.78 10.87 3.98
N GLN A 49 -5.20 12.10 4.28
CA GLN A 49 -4.99 13.25 3.41
C GLN A 49 -3.52 13.66 3.34
N CYS A 50 -2.80 13.53 4.46
CA CYS A 50 -1.37 13.75 4.54
C CYS A 50 -0.68 12.77 5.50
N ILE A 51 0.60 12.55 5.24
CA ILE A 51 1.51 11.72 6.01
C ILE A 51 2.55 12.63 6.64
N LEU A 52 2.54 12.73 7.97
CA LEU A 52 3.56 13.44 8.72
C LEU A 52 4.74 12.48 8.92
N ILE A 53 5.92 12.82 8.42
CA ILE A 53 7.13 12.00 8.55
C ILE A 53 8.04 12.62 9.62
N CYS A 54 8.12 11.98 10.78
CA CYS A 54 9.02 12.38 11.87
C CYS A 54 10.45 11.89 11.59
N MET A 55 11.25 12.73 10.96
CA MET A 55 12.60 12.44 10.51
C MET A 55 13.63 12.41 11.63
N SER A 56 14.43 11.35 11.64
CA SER A 56 15.58 11.12 12.51
C SER A 56 16.53 10.13 11.85
N GLU A 57 17.71 9.91 12.41
CA GLU A 57 18.61 8.83 11.97
C GLU A 57 17.96 7.47 12.20
N ASN A 58 17.25 7.29 13.31
CA ASN A 58 16.53 6.05 13.62
C ASN A 58 15.39 5.79 12.61
N TYR A 59 14.73 6.85 12.14
CA TYR A 59 13.73 6.76 11.09
C TYR A 59 14.35 6.31 9.76
N GLU A 60 15.49 6.90 9.37
CA GLU A 60 16.19 6.55 8.13
C GLU A 60 16.73 5.10 8.12
N LEU A 61 17.08 4.57 9.30
CA LEU A 61 17.58 3.21 9.49
C LEU A 61 16.46 2.15 9.62
N SER A 62 15.23 2.57 9.95
CA SER A 62 14.11 1.65 10.16
C SER A 62 13.50 1.20 8.84
N ASN A 63 13.50 -0.12 8.59
CA ASN A 63 12.84 -0.70 7.41
C ASN A 63 11.34 -0.44 7.41
N ALA A 64 10.68 -0.51 8.57
CA ALA A 64 9.24 -0.21 8.68
C ALA A 64 8.94 1.24 8.28
N CYS A 65 9.72 2.20 8.80
CA CYS A 65 9.58 3.61 8.45
C CYS A 65 9.87 3.87 6.97
N ARG A 66 10.89 3.19 6.41
CA ARG A 66 11.18 3.24 4.98
C ARG A 66 9.99 2.78 4.14
N HIS A 67 9.37 1.67 4.52
CA HIS A 67 8.23 1.12 3.81
C HIS A 67 7.02 2.07 3.83
N GLU A 68 6.70 2.67 4.98
CA GLU A 68 5.64 3.67 5.10
C GLU A 68 5.89 4.89 4.19
N ALA A 69 7.10 5.45 4.25
CA ALA A 69 7.48 6.61 3.46
C ALA A 69 7.47 6.33 1.95
N GLN A 70 7.99 5.16 1.54
CA GLN A 70 7.97 4.74 0.14
C GLN A 70 6.56 4.49 -0.37
N TYR A 71 5.70 3.87 0.43
CA TYR A 71 4.32 3.61 0.02
C TYR A 71 3.52 4.92 -0.10
N ALA A 72 3.68 5.84 0.86
CA ALA A 72 3.13 7.19 0.76
C ALA A 72 3.60 7.92 -0.51
N TYR A 73 4.89 7.83 -0.83
CA TYR A 73 5.46 8.42 -2.04
C TYR A 73 4.89 7.81 -3.33
N VAL A 74 4.81 6.49 -3.42
CA VAL A 74 4.23 5.78 -4.58
C VAL A 74 2.77 6.16 -4.79
N LEU A 75 1.99 6.24 -3.71
CA LEU A 75 0.60 6.68 -3.75
C LEU A 75 0.44 8.19 -3.96
N GLN A 76 1.54 8.94 -4.12
CA GLN A 76 1.56 10.40 -4.24
C GLN A 76 0.77 11.08 -3.11
N ARG A 77 0.80 10.48 -1.91
CA ARG A 77 0.21 11.08 -0.71
C ARG A 77 1.01 12.32 -0.35
N ARG A 78 0.31 13.34 0.13
CA ARG A 78 0.98 14.54 0.61
C ARG A 78 1.86 14.17 1.80
N ILE A 79 3.15 14.42 1.68
CA ILE A 79 4.11 14.22 2.77
C ILE A 79 4.43 15.58 3.38
N VAL A 80 4.38 15.66 4.71
CA VAL A 80 4.85 16.81 5.49
C VAL A 80 6.02 16.34 6.36
N PRO A 81 7.27 16.65 5.98
CA PRO A 81 8.43 16.27 6.75
C PRO A 81 8.56 17.09 8.04
N ILE A 82 8.83 16.40 9.15
CA ILE A 82 9.03 16.98 10.48
C ILE A 82 10.43 16.58 10.95
N VAL A 83 11.30 17.54 11.28
CA VAL A 83 12.60 17.23 11.89
C VAL A 83 12.37 16.95 13.37
N ALA A 84 12.54 15.68 13.76
CA ALA A 84 12.34 15.20 15.13
C ALA A 84 13.65 15.04 15.92
N GLN A 85 14.80 15.04 15.23
CA GLN A 85 16.14 14.96 15.82
C GLN A 85 16.97 16.21 15.51
N SER A 86 17.61 16.78 16.53
CA SER A 86 18.37 18.02 16.36
C SER A 86 19.54 17.84 15.39
N LYS A 87 19.72 18.82 14.49
CA LYS A 87 20.76 18.85 13.45
C LYS A 87 20.68 17.70 12.44
N TYR A 88 19.62 16.90 12.46
CA TYR A 88 19.42 15.87 11.46
C TYR A 88 19.11 16.49 10.09
N LYS A 89 19.65 15.87 9.04
CA LYS A 89 19.30 16.14 7.65
C LYS A 89 19.07 14.82 6.95
N ALA A 90 17.96 14.75 6.22
CA ALA A 90 17.63 13.57 5.43
C ALA A 90 18.71 13.27 4.40
N ARG A 91 19.14 12.02 4.36
CA ARG A 91 20.17 11.51 3.46
C ARG A 91 19.65 10.28 2.71
N ASN A 92 20.45 9.79 1.77
CA ASN A 92 20.21 8.55 1.02
C ASN A 92 18.79 8.49 0.44
N TRP A 93 18.06 7.40 0.72
CA TRP A 93 16.71 7.15 0.24
C TRP A 93 15.71 8.20 0.73
N LEU A 94 15.82 8.66 1.97
CA LEU A 94 14.87 9.61 2.54
C LEU A 94 15.04 10.96 1.85
N GLY A 95 16.28 11.36 1.57
CA GLY A 95 16.58 12.56 0.77
C GLY A 95 15.88 12.56 -0.60
N PHE A 96 15.77 11.41 -1.28
CA PHE A 96 15.01 11.31 -2.54
C PHE A 96 13.50 11.45 -2.35
N VAL A 97 12.95 10.97 -1.23
CA VAL A 97 11.51 11.02 -0.96
C VAL A 97 11.04 12.43 -0.59
N ILE A 98 11.87 13.19 0.15
CA ILE A 98 11.44 14.47 0.75
C ILE A 98 12.32 15.68 0.40
N GLY A 99 13.38 15.52 -0.38
CA GLY A 99 14.39 16.57 -0.59
C GLY A 99 13.90 17.87 -1.22
N THR A 100 12.73 17.86 -1.87
CA THR A 100 12.09 19.06 -2.45
C THR A 100 10.99 19.65 -1.57
N LEU A 101 10.66 19.00 -0.45
CA LEU A 101 9.55 19.39 0.42
C LEU A 101 10.01 20.35 1.51
N ILE A 102 9.13 21.27 1.89
CA ILE A 102 9.32 22.15 3.05
C ILE A 102 9.17 21.30 4.31
N TYR A 103 10.13 21.39 5.22
CA TYR A 103 10.11 20.67 6.49
C TYR A 103 9.93 21.62 7.67
N ILE A 104 9.33 21.10 8.74
CA ILE A 104 9.13 21.84 10.00
C ILE A 104 10.06 21.29 11.05
N ASP A 105 10.87 22.16 11.65
CA ASP A 105 11.89 21.75 12.62
C ASP A 105 11.40 21.92 14.07
N PHE A 106 10.92 20.82 14.65
CA PHE A 106 10.44 20.78 16.03
C PHE A 106 11.57 20.79 17.07
N THR A 107 12.83 20.76 16.64
CA THR A 107 14.00 20.82 17.52
C THR A 107 14.59 22.22 17.61
N LYS A 108 14.26 23.10 16.66
CA LYS A 108 14.76 24.47 16.58
C LYS A 108 13.78 25.50 17.17
N TYR A 109 12.48 25.29 16.97
CA TYR A 109 11.45 26.22 17.43
C TYR A 109 10.86 25.76 18.75
N GLU A 110 10.33 26.70 19.54
CA GLU A 110 9.43 26.36 20.65
C GLU A 110 8.24 25.55 20.14
N LEU A 111 7.77 24.58 20.93
CA LEU A 111 6.72 23.63 20.53
C LEU A 111 5.48 24.32 19.94
N ASN A 112 5.00 25.40 20.57
CA ASN A 112 3.81 26.12 20.09
C ASN A 112 4.01 26.78 18.72
N ASN A 113 5.22 27.27 18.43
CA ASN A 113 5.57 27.84 17.14
C ASN A 113 5.66 26.75 16.07
N ALA A 114 6.30 25.62 16.40
CA ALA A 114 6.36 24.47 15.50
C ALA A 114 4.96 23.93 15.16
N PHE A 115 4.06 23.88 16.14
CA PHE A 115 2.66 23.53 15.92
C PHE A 115 1.92 24.51 15.01
N SER A 116 2.13 25.81 15.20
CA SER A 116 1.51 26.83 14.35
C SER A 116 2.00 26.72 12.89
N MET A 117 3.28 26.41 12.69
CA MET A 117 3.85 26.13 11.36
C MET A 117 3.26 24.86 10.74
N LEU A 118 3.01 23.83 11.55
CA LEU A 118 2.37 22.59 11.11
C LEU A 118 0.93 22.81 10.66
N GLU A 119 0.14 23.56 11.43
CA GLU A 119 -1.23 23.95 11.03
C GLU A 119 -1.21 24.72 9.70
N ALA A 120 -0.34 25.73 9.59
CA ALA A 120 -0.23 26.53 8.37
C ALA A 120 0.17 25.70 7.14
N GLU A 121 1.10 24.76 7.31
CA GLU A 121 1.47 23.83 6.24
C GLU A 121 0.27 22.95 5.90
N MET A 122 -0.39 22.33 6.87
CA MET A 122 -1.55 21.47 6.64
C MET A 122 -2.68 22.20 5.89
N GLU A 123 -3.05 23.41 6.30
CA GLU A 123 -4.10 24.23 5.67
C GLU A 123 -3.75 24.70 4.24
N GLN A 124 -2.47 24.96 3.94
CA GLN A 124 -2.07 25.44 2.61
C GLN A 124 -2.35 24.45 1.49
N ALA A 125 -2.34 23.13 1.74
CA ALA A 125 -2.72 22.19 0.66
C ALA A 125 -4.22 21.96 0.53
N ASP A 126 -5.04 22.27 1.54
CA ASP A 126 -6.49 22.16 1.38
C ASP A 126 -6.95 23.13 0.27
N LYS A 127 -6.35 24.32 0.21
CA LYS A 127 -6.56 25.31 -0.86
C LYS A 127 -6.00 24.90 -2.22
N THR A 128 -5.00 24.01 -2.24
CA THR A 128 -4.35 23.55 -3.48
C THR A 128 -5.06 22.33 -4.08
N ASN A 129 -5.79 21.58 -3.26
CA ASN A 129 -6.54 20.38 -3.67
C ASN A 129 -7.85 20.69 -4.40
N GLU A 130 -8.50 21.84 -4.15
CA GLU A 130 -9.73 22.24 -4.87
C GLU A 130 -9.51 22.55 -6.37
N VAL A 131 -8.26 22.77 -6.81
CA VAL A 131 -7.94 23.08 -8.21
C VAL A 131 -7.44 21.86 -9.00
N LYS A 132 -7.13 20.73 -8.34
CA LYS A 132 -6.49 19.56 -8.96
C LYS A 132 -7.40 18.36 -9.22
N GLU A 133 -8.71 18.46 -9.01
CA GLU A 133 -9.69 17.51 -9.58
C GLU A 133 -10.03 17.86 -11.04
N LYS A 134 -9.02 18.04 -11.90
CA LYS A 134 -9.22 17.97 -13.35
C LYS A 134 -8.37 16.85 -13.92
N LYS A 135 -9.10 15.78 -14.25
CA LYS A 135 -8.72 14.60 -15.04
C LYS A 135 -7.51 14.88 -15.93
N ILE A 136 -6.39 14.23 -15.65
CA ILE A 136 -5.29 14.13 -16.59
C ILE A 136 -5.59 12.95 -17.53
N PRO A 137 -5.64 13.17 -18.86
CA PRO A 137 -5.79 12.10 -19.83
C PRO A 137 -4.53 11.22 -19.80
N VAL A 138 -4.74 9.91 -19.70
CA VAL A 138 -3.70 8.91 -19.97
C VAL A 138 -3.25 9.11 -21.41
N ASN A 139 -2.09 9.73 -21.59
CA ASN A 139 -1.43 9.80 -22.89
C ASN A 139 -0.15 8.98 -22.84
N GLN A 140 -0.09 8.06 -23.79
CA GLN A 140 0.92 7.04 -23.98
C GLN A 140 2.25 7.70 -24.36
N SER A 141 3.35 7.26 -23.76
CA SER A 141 4.67 7.43 -24.36
C SER A 141 5.58 6.23 -24.08
N GLU A 142 5.74 5.47 -25.16
CA GLU A 142 6.98 4.85 -25.65
C GLU A 142 7.54 3.61 -24.93
N LYS A 143 7.16 2.47 -25.52
CA LYS A 143 7.73 1.13 -25.40
C LYS A 143 9.24 1.14 -25.68
N LYS A 144 10.04 0.77 -24.69
CA LYS A 144 11.31 0.05 -24.95
C LYS A 144 11.06 -1.44 -24.77
N GLN A 145 11.41 -2.18 -25.80
CA GLN A 145 11.00 -3.55 -26.05
C GLN A 145 12.03 -4.54 -25.48
N ALA A 146 11.56 -5.52 -24.70
CA ALA A 146 12.23 -6.79 -24.40
C ALA A 146 11.18 -7.83 -23.96
N PRO A 147 11.51 -9.12 -23.98
CA PRO A 147 11.09 -10.12 -24.97
C PRO A 147 9.61 -10.58 -24.84
N LYS A 148 9.01 -10.94 -25.98
CA LYS A 148 7.66 -11.51 -26.07
C LYS A 148 7.61 -12.92 -25.46
N ILE A 149 7.01 -13.04 -24.29
CA ILE A 149 6.29 -14.26 -23.88
C ILE A 149 4.82 -13.98 -24.17
N SER A 150 4.18 -14.81 -25.00
CA SER A 150 2.74 -14.70 -25.27
C SER A 150 1.97 -15.16 -24.04
N LEU A 151 1.75 -14.27 -23.08
CA LEU A 151 0.98 -14.55 -21.87
C LEU A 151 -0.51 -14.56 -22.23
N SER A 152 -1.16 -15.71 -22.07
CA SER A 152 -2.61 -15.84 -22.22
C SER A 152 -3.31 -15.27 -20.97
N ARG A 153 -4.43 -14.58 -21.15
CA ARG A 153 -5.25 -14.00 -20.06
C ARG A 153 -6.32 -14.97 -19.55
N GLU A 154 -6.09 -16.27 -19.69
CA GLU A 154 -7.08 -17.31 -19.34
C GLU A 154 -7.44 -17.31 -17.85
N TYR A 155 -6.52 -16.86 -16.99
CA TYR A 155 -6.74 -16.71 -15.55
C TYR A 155 -7.88 -15.71 -15.20
N GLU A 156 -8.24 -14.78 -16.09
CA GLU A 156 -9.29 -13.77 -15.83
C GLU A 156 -10.70 -14.38 -15.69
N HIS A 157 -10.91 -15.58 -16.24
CA HIS A 157 -12.19 -16.29 -16.22
C HIS A 157 -12.25 -17.45 -15.24
N LYS A 158 -11.11 -17.84 -14.64
CA LYS A 158 -11.00 -18.95 -13.69
C LYS A 158 -11.11 -18.45 -12.26
N CYS A 159 -11.58 -19.30 -11.35
CA CYS A 159 -11.42 -19.02 -9.93
C CYS A 159 -9.94 -19.15 -9.54
N VAL A 160 -9.46 -18.37 -8.57
CA VAL A 160 -8.10 -18.46 -8.02
C VAL A 160 -7.77 -19.89 -7.62
N LYS A 161 -8.71 -20.64 -7.04
CA LYS A 161 -8.49 -22.05 -6.67
C LYS A 161 -8.10 -22.94 -7.87
N GLU A 162 -8.51 -22.57 -9.08
CA GLU A 162 -8.30 -23.31 -10.33
C GLU A 162 -7.04 -22.85 -11.09
N TRP A 163 -6.36 -21.80 -10.62
CA TRP A 163 -5.17 -21.29 -11.30
C TRP A 163 -4.03 -22.30 -11.30
N THR A 164 -3.46 -22.55 -12.49
CA THR A 164 -2.20 -23.27 -12.64
C THR A 164 -1.01 -22.36 -12.28
N HIS A 165 0.20 -22.92 -12.26
CA HIS A 165 1.41 -22.11 -12.09
C HIS A 165 1.59 -21.11 -13.26
N ASP A 166 1.25 -21.51 -14.49
CA ASP A 166 1.25 -20.61 -15.65
C ASP A 166 0.24 -19.46 -15.51
N ASP A 167 -0.95 -19.74 -14.96
CA ASP A 167 -1.96 -18.71 -14.68
C ASP A 167 -1.42 -17.70 -13.64
N VAL A 168 -0.76 -18.17 -12.58
CA VAL A 168 -0.14 -17.34 -11.54
C VAL A 168 0.98 -16.47 -12.11
N ILE A 169 1.88 -17.06 -12.91
CA ILE A 169 2.95 -16.32 -13.57
C ILE A 169 2.35 -15.25 -14.49
N SER A 170 1.38 -15.62 -15.34
CA SER A 170 0.72 -14.70 -16.27
C SER A 170 0.03 -13.55 -15.53
N TRP A 171 -0.62 -13.84 -14.41
CA TRP A 171 -1.20 -12.83 -13.53
C TRP A 171 -0.13 -11.91 -12.93
N CYS A 172 0.93 -12.46 -12.33
CA CYS A 172 2.01 -11.66 -11.76
C CYS A 172 2.65 -10.72 -12.82
N HIS A 173 2.87 -11.22 -14.03
CA HIS A 173 3.38 -10.39 -15.13
C HIS A 173 2.38 -9.32 -15.59
N ALA A 174 1.08 -9.59 -15.59
CA ALA A 174 0.05 -8.61 -15.97
C ALA A 174 -0.06 -7.44 -14.98
N TYR A 175 0.34 -7.64 -13.72
CA TYR A 175 0.32 -6.63 -12.66
C TYR A 175 1.72 -6.10 -12.30
N ASP A 176 2.74 -6.33 -13.13
CA ASP A 176 4.12 -5.89 -12.89
C ASP A 176 4.69 -6.37 -11.52
N LEU A 177 4.39 -7.62 -11.14
CA LEU A 177 4.87 -8.29 -9.93
C LEU A 177 6.05 -9.24 -10.27
N LEU A 178 7.14 -8.66 -10.78
CA LEU A 178 8.25 -9.40 -11.40
C LEU A 178 9.14 -10.18 -10.43
N VAL A 179 9.30 -9.73 -9.19
CA VAL A 179 10.05 -10.47 -8.16
C VAL A 179 9.19 -11.63 -7.67
N ILE A 180 7.89 -11.37 -7.51
CA ILE A 180 6.93 -12.38 -7.05
C ILE A 180 6.72 -13.46 -8.11
N SER A 181 6.70 -13.13 -9.40
CA SER A 181 6.59 -14.14 -10.46
C SER A 181 7.76 -15.14 -10.43
N LYS A 182 8.97 -14.68 -10.08
CA LYS A 182 10.14 -15.54 -9.90
C LYS A 182 10.09 -16.34 -8.61
N LEU A 183 9.69 -15.69 -7.50
CA LEU A 183 9.64 -16.33 -6.19
C LEU A 183 8.58 -17.44 -6.14
N LEU A 184 7.47 -17.23 -6.86
CA LEU A 184 6.30 -18.11 -6.88
C LEU A 184 6.21 -18.91 -8.19
N GLU A 185 7.33 -19.16 -8.86
CA GLU A 185 7.40 -19.83 -10.18
C GLU A 185 6.65 -21.17 -10.23
N HIS A 186 6.58 -21.89 -9.10
CA HIS A 186 5.92 -23.19 -9.01
C HIS A 186 4.60 -23.16 -8.23
N TYR A 187 4.08 -21.97 -7.90
CA TYR A 187 2.85 -21.84 -7.14
C TYR A 187 1.65 -21.84 -8.07
N GLY A 188 0.76 -22.81 -7.88
CA GLY A 188 -0.64 -22.72 -8.35
C GLY A 188 -1.53 -21.94 -7.38
N GLY A 189 -2.76 -21.68 -7.78
CA GLY A 189 -3.68 -20.84 -7.00
C GLY A 189 -4.08 -21.40 -5.63
N THR A 190 -4.09 -22.72 -5.44
CA THR A 190 -4.26 -23.32 -4.10
C THR A 190 -3.12 -22.96 -3.14
N HIS A 191 -1.90 -22.81 -3.65
CA HIS A 191 -0.76 -22.35 -2.88
C HIS A 191 -0.88 -20.86 -2.54
N LEU A 192 -1.37 -20.03 -3.48
CA LEU A 192 -1.65 -18.61 -3.21
C LEU A 192 -2.71 -18.44 -2.12
N LEU A 193 -3.80 -19.21 -2.17
CA LEU A 193 -4.83 -19.18 -1.13
C LEU A 193 -4.26 -19.60 0.23
N ARG A 194 -3.37 -20.60 0.26
CA ARG A 194 -2.71 -21.01 1.50
C ARG A 194 -1.74 -19.95 2.01
N LEU A 195 -0.98 -19.32 1.13
CA LEU A 195 -0.09 -18.21 1.47
C LEU A 195 -0.88 -17.02 2.03
N HIS A 196 -2.01 -16.68 1.42
CA HIS A 196 -2.92 -15.64 1.89
C HIS A 196 -3.49 -16.00 3.28
N ASN A 197 -3.94 -17.24 3.49
CA ASN A 197 -4.42 -17.69 4.80
C ASN A 197 -3.31 -17.64 5.87
N VAL A 198 -2.08 -18.03 5.53
CA VAL A 198 -0.93 -17.90 6.44
C VAL A 198 -0.68 -16.43 6.77
N SER A 199 -0.83 -15.53 5.80
CA SER A 199 -0.70 -14.09 6.00
C SER A 199 -1.77 -13.56 6.96
N LYS A 200 -3.04 -14.00 6.82
CA LYS A 200 -4.12 -13.65 7.74
C LYS A 200 -3.96 -14.20 9.17
N VAL A 201 -3.40 -15.40 9.33
CA VAL A 201 -3.27 -16.04 10.66
C VAL A 201 -2.01 -15.56 11.39
N ASN A 202 -0.89 -15.42 10.68
CA ASN A 202 0.41 -15.12 11.29
C ASN A 202 0.81 -13.64 11.16
N GLY A 203 0.11 -12.88 10.32
CA GLY A 203 0.39 -11.49 10.00
C GLY A 203 1.30 -11.33 8.79
N ASP A 204 0.96 -10.35 7.94
CA ASP A 204 1.62 -10.10 6.66
C ASP A 204 3.12 -9.81 6.79
N ASN A 205 3.56 -9.21 7.91
CA ASN A 205 4.98 -8.92 8.15
C ASN A 205 5.84 -10.20 8.25
N ILE A 206 5.30 -11.26 8.86
CA ILE A 206 6.02 -12.54 8.98
C ILE A 206 6.18 -13.17 7.59
N VAL A 207 5.13 -13.11 6.78
CA VAL A 207 5.15 -13.64 5.41
C VAL A 207 6.07 -12.81 4.53
N PHE A 208 6.01 -11.47 4.62
CA PHE A 208 6.91 -10.59 3.89
C PHE A 208 8.38 -10.89 4.21
N GLN A 209 8.76 -10.99 5.49
CA GLN A 209 10.13 -11.30 5.88
C GLN A 209 10.57 -12.67 5.36
N SER A 210 9.70 -13.68 5.43
CA SER A 210 9.99 -15.03 4.93
C SER A 210 10.22 -15.03 3.42
N LEU A 211 9.37 -14.33 2.65
CA LEU A 211 9.52 -14.18 1.21
C LEU A 211 10.76 -13.36 0.84
N GLN A 212 11.09 -12.34 1.64
CA GLN A 212 12.31 -11.55 1.47
C GLN A 212 13.57 -12.38 1.72
N ASP A 213 13.56 -13.25 2.72
CA ASP A 213 14.65 -14.19 3.01
C ASP A 213 14.80 -15.24 1.90
N ASP A 214 13.69 -15.71 1.32
CA ASP A 214 13.72 -16.63 0.20
C ASP A 214 14.24 -15.96 -1.08
N CYS A 215 13.96 -14.67 -1.30
CA CYS A 215 14.57 -13.90 -2.40
C CYS A 215 16.11 -13.88 -2.31
N GLN A 216 16.67 -13.83 -1.10
CA GLN A 216 18.12 -13.84 -0.90
C GLN A 216 18.77 -15.20 -1.24
N LYS A 217 17.97 -16.28 -1.28
CA LYS A 217 18.44 -17.64 -1.61
C LYS A 217 18.34 -17.96 -3.09
N ILE A 218 17.59 -17.17 -3.86
CA ILE A 218 17.51 -17.29 -5.32
C ILE A 218 18.86 -16.81 -5.87
N GLY A 219 19.76 -17.76 -6.14
CA GLY A 219 21.19 -17.56 -6.44
C GLY A 219 21.52 -16.88 -7.78
N THR A 220 20.86 -15.78 -8.10
CA THR A 220 21.27 -14.90 -9.20
C THR A 220 22.31 -13.90 -8.73
N ASN A 221 23.31 -13.61 -9.55
CA ASN A 221 24.34 -12.58 -9.28
C ASN A 221 23.75 -11.18 -9.05
N ASP A 222 22.47 -10.96 -9.38
CA ASP A 222 21.70 -9.80 -8.98
C ASP A 222 21.01 -10.05 -7.65
N LYS A 223 21.22 -9.13 -6.70
CA LYS A 223 20.58 -9.11 -5.38
C LYS A 223 19.07 -8.84 -5.54
N VAL A 224 18.30 -9.86 -5.91
CA VAL A 224 16.84 -9.77 -6.01
C VAL A 224 16.29 -9.57 -4.60
N SER A 225 15.61 -8.44 -4.39
CA SER A 225 14.99 -8.11 -3.12
C SER A 225 13.52 -7.80 -3.36
N LEU A 226 12.63 -8.54 -2.68
CA LEU A 226 11.22 -8.23 -2.67
C LEU A 226 11.02 -6.88 -1.98
N SER A 227 10.54 -5.90 -2.74
CA SER A 227 10.16 -4.61 -2.18
C SER A 227 8.83 -4.75 -1.43
N PHE A 228 8.70 -4.00 -0.34
CA PHE A 228 7.45 -3.96 0.41
C PHE A 228 6.25 -3.51 -0.43
N THR A 229 6.45 -2.52 -1.30
CA THR A 229 5.42 -2.03 -2.21
C THR A 229 4.91 -3.14 -3.13
N GLU A 230 5.81 -3.97 -3.67
CA GLU A 230 5.43 -5.09 -4.53
C GLU A 230 4.65 -6.16 -3.75
N PHE A 231 5.06 -6.45 -2.52
CA PHE A 231 4.34 -7.38 -1.64
C PHE A 231 2.92 -6.90 -1.29
N VAL A 232 2.75 -5.62 -0.94
CA VAL A 232 1.44 -5.03 -0.65
C VAL A 232 0.55 -5.04 -1.89
N ARG A 233 1.09 -4.68 -3.06
CA ARG A 233 0.35 -4.78 -4.33
C ARG A 233 -0.11 -6.21 -4.60
N PHE A 234 0.76 -7.19 -4.41
CA PHE A 234 0.41 -8.60 -4.56
C PHE A 234 -0.71 -9.03 -3.61
N GLN A 235 -0.62 -8.70 -2.32
CA GLN A 235 -1.67 -9.06 -1.35
C GLN A 235 -3.01 -8.40 -1.71
N SER A 236 -2.99 -7.11 -2.07
CA SER A 236 -4.20 -6.37 -2.44
C SER A 236 -4.86 -6.92 -3.70
N GLU A 237 -4.09 -7.22 -4.75
CA GLU A 237 -4.62 -7.78 -6.00
C GLU A 237 -5.13 -9.21 -5.79
N LEU A 238 -4.45 -10.01 -4.97
CA LEU A 238 -4.87 -11.36 -4.62
C LEU A 238 -6.18 -11.35 -3.81
N GLU A 239 -6.29 -10.49 -2.81
CA GLU A 239 -7.50 -10.33 -1.99
C GLU A 239 -8.69 -9.87 -2.84
N THR A 240 -8.50 -8.86 -3.70
CA THR A 240 -9.52 -8.40 -4.66
C THR A 240 -10.01 -9.54 -5.56
N ARG A 241 -9.09 -10.42 -5.98
CA ARG A 241 -9.46 -11.56 -6.82
C ARG A 241 -10.24 -12.62 -6.05
N ILE A 242 -9.86 -12.89 -4.81
CA ILE A 242 -10.56 -13.82 -3.91
C ILE A 242 -11.98 -13.31 -3.65
N GLU A 243 -12.14 -12.03 -3.32
CA GLU A 243 -13.45 -11.40 -3.11
C GLU A 243 -14.34 -11.53 -4.35
N ARG A 244 -13.81 -11.24 -5.53
CA ARG A 244 -14.53 -11.41 -6.80
C ARG A 244 -15.02 -12.85 -7.00
N ASP A 245 -14.24 -13.85 -6.60
CA ASP A 245 -14.64 -15.26 -6.75
C ASP A 245 -15.70 -15.69 -5.73
N THR A 246 -15.74 -15.06 -4.55
CA THR A 246 -16.80 -15.29 -3.56
C THR A 246 -18.13 -14.65 -3.97
N VAL A 247 -18.08 -13.59 -4.78
CA VAL A 247 -19.27 -12.93 -5.36
C VAL A 247 -19.61 -13.56 -6.71
N LYS A 248 -20.24 -14.75 -6.71
CA LYS A 248 -20.84 -15.27 -7.96
C LYS A 248 -22.09 -14.45 -8.34
N PRO A 249 -22.32 -14.20 -9.65
CA PRO A 249 -23.50 -13.49 -10.11
C PRO A 249 -24.75 -14.29 -9.81
N THR A 250 -25.72 -13.66 -9.16
CA THR A 250 -27.09 -14.15 -9.03
C THR A 250 -27.57 -14.59 -10.41
N THR A 251 -27.81 -15.88 -10.56
CA THR A 251 -28.37 -16.47 -11.76
C THR A 251 -29.74 -15.83 -11.99
N ILE A 252 -29.88 -15.01 -13.03
CA ILE A 252 -31.20 -14.68 -13.55
C ILE A 252 -31.76 -15.99 -14.11
N THR A 253 -32.65 -16.62 -13.35
CA THR A 253 -33.46 -17.75 -13.79
C THR A 253 -34.42 -17.26 -14.85
N ALA A 254 -34.08 -17.50 -16.12
CA ALA A 254 -35.03 -17.44 -17.21
C ALA A 254 -35.95 -18.68 -17.16
N ALA A 255 -37.10 -18.57 -16.47
CA ALA A 255 -38.19 -19.53 -16.59
C ALA A 255 -39.56 -18.95 -16.17
N GLU A 256 -39.96 -17.80 -16.71
CA GLU A 256 -41.39 -17.43 -16.81
C GLU A 256 -41.76 -17.17 -18.27
N LYS A 257 -41.94 -18.27 -19.01
CA LYS A 257 -42.76 -18.31 -20.21
C LYS A 257 -43.58 -19.60 -20.21
N LYS A 258 -44.89 -19.40 -20.02
CA LYS A 258 -46.08 -20.26 -20.19
C LYS A 258 -46.87 -20.15 -18.88
N THR A 259 -48.03 -19.50 -18.86
CA THR A 259 -49.22 -19.99 -19.57
C THR A 259 -50.20 -18.83 -19.79
N THR A 260 -50.54 -18.54 -21.05
CA THR A 260 -51.75 -17.81 -21.42
C THR A 260 -52.77 -18.81 -21.96
N LYS A 261 -54.05 -18.47 -21.77
CA LYS A 261 -55.32 -19.14 -22.17
C LYS A 261 -55.94 -19.99 -21.07
N SER A 262 -57.24 -19.97 -20.77
CA SER A 262 -58.42 -19.17 -21.19
C SER A 262 -59.61 -19.86 -20.49
N CYS A 263 -60.57 -19.11 -19.93
CA CYS A 263 -62.00 -19.44 -19.75
C CYS A 263 -62.57 -18.46 -18.71
N SER A 264 -63.33 -17.42 -19.05
CA SER A 264 -64.71 -17.37 -19.59
C SER A 264 -65.74 -17.10 -18.47
N LEU A 265 -66.33 -15.90 -18.53
CA LEU A 265 -67.75 -15.57 -18.25
C LEU A 265 -68.48 -16.41 -17.17
N LEU A 266 -68.61 -15.87 -15.97
CA LEU A 266 -69.84 -15.37 -15.33
C LEU A 266 -69.54 -14.98 -13.87
#